data_AF-A0A137QLI0-F1
#
_entry.id   AF-A0A137QLI0-F1
#
_cell.length_a   1.000
_cell.length_b   1.000
_cell.length_c   1.000
_cell.angle_alpha   90.00
_cell.angle_beta   90.00
_cell.angle_gamma   90.00
#
_symmetry.space_group_name_H-M   'P 1'
#
loop_
_entity.id
_entity.type
_entity.pdbx_description
1 polymer ?
#
loop_
_entity_poly.entity_id
_entity_poly.type
_entity_poly.pdbx_seq_one_letter_code
_entity_poly.pdbx_strand_id
1 'polypeptide(L)'
;HLSDILHIHEPSANQSFIVNKSLLTRKLKFLLDRDTPFSYPTFVHLPDRGVPLRVCGIPRFLPPNAVLTFLPKLAEIPSSIYEVLQIMGRLTQPKESSSPGESPTSIKLPRNLPSTVCIPLAAILLDYPVAYVPSSENQTTFLSGVPLVLYRCCIIFPAQRPEGGVNRGKEHTLFQFSNPALLADDSAGAMSVERTLDHLKPTFEPRILHSFPGSTFRVDHERIALDRVAL
;
A
#
# COMPACT_ATOMS: atom_id res chain seq x y z
N HIS A 1 -10.75 14.04 17.51
CA HIS A 1 -11.63 14.76 16.57
C HIS A 1 -12.29 13.78 15.62
N LEU A 2 -13.53 13.36 15.90
CA LEU A 2 -14.27 12.45 15.00
C LEU A 2 -14.61 13.10 13.65
N SER A 3 -14.60 14.44 13.59
CA SER A 3 -14.81 15.23 12.38
C SER A 3 -13.75 15.02 11.29
N ASP A 4 -12.60 14.44 11.64
CA ASP A 4 -11.51 14.14 10.70
C ASP A 4 -11.51 12.66 10.26
N ILE A 5 -12.57 11.92 10.58
CA ILE A 5 -12.76 10.55 10.12
C ILE A 5 -13.69 10.56 8.92
N LEU A 6 -13.28 9.88 7.85
CA LEU A 6 -14.04 9.70 6.63
C LEU A 6 -14.26 8.21 6.39
N HIS A 7 -15.53 7.83 6.23
CA HIS A 7 -15.92 6.52 5.74
C HIS A 7 -15.94 6.52 4.21
N ILE A 8 -15.32 5.52 3.60
CA ILE A 8 -15.30 5.33 2.15
C ILE A 8 -15.91 3.96 1.86
N HIS A 9 -16.96 3.94 1.07
CA HIS A 9 -17.69 2.71 0.75
C HIS A 9 -17.58 2.39 -0.74
N GLU A 10 -17.06 1.21 -1.06
CA GLU A 10 -17.11 0.62 -2.39
C GLU A 10 -18.32 -0.34 -2.44
N PRO A 11 -19.41 0.03 -3.13
CA PRO A 11 -20.66 -0.69 -3.05
C PRO A 11 -20.66 -2.05 -3.78
N SER A 12 -19.83 -2.26 -4.80
CA SER A 12 -19.90 -3.49 -5.60
C SER A 12 -19.24 -4.69 -4.92
N ALA A 13 -18.15 -4.48 -4.21
CA ALA A 13 -17.43 -5.46 -3.39
C ALA A 13 -17.90 -5.47 -1.93
N ASN A 14 -18.82 -4.57 -1.56
CA ASN A 14 -19.29 -4.36 -0.19
C ASN A 14 -18.11 -4.11 0.78
N GLN A 15 -17.16 -3.27 0.35
CA GLN A 15 -15.97 -2.94 1.11
C GLN A 15 -16.08 -1.54 1.73
N SER A 16 -15.58 -1.40 2.95
CA SER A 16 -15.56 -0.13 3.67
C SER A 16 -14.16 0.17 4.20
N PHE A 17 -13.73 1.41 4.01
CA PHE A 17 -12.50 1.95 4.56
C PHE A 17 -12.84 3.08 5.52
N ILE A 18 -12.13 3.14 6.64
CA ILE A 18 -12.20 4.26 7.58
C ILE A 18 -10.84 4.93 7.52
N VAL A 19 -10.82 6.16 7.04
CA VAL A 19 -9.56 6.90 6.82
C VAL A 19 -9.60 8.22 7.56
N ASN A 20 -8.42 8.74 7.86
CA ASN A 20 -8.29 10.11 8.33
C ASN A 20 -8.39 11.07 7.12
N LYS A 21 -9.33 12.00 7.15
CA LYS A 21 -9.65 12.91 6.05
C LYS A 21 -8.49 13.85 5.74
N SER A 22 -7.87 14.46 6.75
CA SER A 22 -6.74 15.38 6.55
C SER A 22 -5.51 14.67 5.95
N LEU A 23 -5.20 13.46 6.43
CA LEU A 23 -4.14 12.63 5.87
C LEU A 23 -4.45 12.20 4.43
N LEU A 24 -5.67 11.74 4.15
CA LEU A 24 -6.07 11.39 2.78
C LEU A 24 -5.97 12.59 1.85
N THR A 25 -6.46 13.77 2.26
CA THR A 25 -6.40 14.99 1.44
C THR A 25 -4.96 15.37 1.10
N ARG A 26 -4.07 15.32 2.09
CA ARG A 26 -2.63 15.56 1.89
C ARG A 26 -2.02 14.52 0.94
N LYS A 27 -2.37 13.25 1.11
CA LYS A 27 -1.90 12.15 0.25
C LYS A 27 -2.37 12.31 -1.19
N LEU A 28 -3.65 12.62 -1.40
CA LEU A 28 -4.21 12.87 -2.73
C LEU A 28 -3.53 14.05 -3.41
N LYS A 29 -3.21 15.13 -2.67
CA LYS A 29 -2.45 16.26 -3.21
C LYS A 29 -1.08 15.80 -3.75
N PHE A 30 -0.33 15.00 -2.98
CA PHE A 30 0.97 14.49 -3.42
C PHE A 30 0.86 13.50 -4.60
N LEU A 31 -0.15 12.62 -4.60
CA LEU A 31 -0.36 11.66 -5.69
C LEU A 31 -0.76 12.34 -7.00
N LEU A 32 -1.54 13.42 -6.92
CA LEU A 32 -2.02 14.15 -8.10
C LEU A 32 -1.02 15.19 -8.62
N ASP A 33 0.02 15.50 -7.84
CA ASP A 33 1.10 16.42 -8.19
C ASP A 33 2.21 15.69 -8.97
N ARG A 34 2.26 15.93 -10.28
CA ARG A 34 3.20 15.30 -11.22
C ARG A 34 4.66 15.67 -10.98
N ASP A 35 4.92 16.77 -10.27
CA ASP A 35 6.27 17.25 -10.03
C ASP A 35 6.90 16.58 -8.79
N THR A 36 6.15 15.74 -8.07
CA THR A 36 6.66 15.04 -6.88
C THR A 36 7.46 13.79 -7.29
N PRO A 37 8.79 13.77 -7.10
CA PRO A 37 9.66 12.72 -7.66
C PRO A 37 9.49 11.34 -7.01
N PHE A 38 8.85 11.28 -5.85
CA PHE A 38 8.59 10.05 -5.12
C PHE A 38 7.18 10.05 -4.56
N SER A 39 6.31 9.22 -5.13
CA SER A 39 5.00 8.94 -4.55
C SER A 39 4.90 7.46 -4.16
N TYR A 40 4.46 7.23 -2.92
CA TYR A 40 3.99 5.92 -2.48
C TYR A 40 2.46 5.89 -2.60
N PRO A 41 1.87 4.77 -3.05
CA PRO A 41 2.52 3.49 -3.36
C PRO A 41 3.29 3.46 -4.69
N THR A 42 4.26 2.56 -4.80
CA THR A 42 4.79 2.11 -6.09
C THR A 42 3.78 1.17 -6.76
N PHE A 43 3.43 1.46 -8.01
CA PHE A 43 2.51 0.62 -8.79
C PHE A 43 3.26 -0.50 -9.51
N VAL A 44 2.82 -1.74 -9.28
CA VAL A 44 3.43 -2.96 -9.84
C VAL A 44 2.39 -3.68 -10.68
N HIS A 45 2.59 -3.73 -12.00
CA HIS A 45 1.69 -4.44 -12.90
C HIS A 45 1.86 -5.96 -12.80
N LEU A 46 0.75 -6.68 -12.66
CA LEU A 46 0.71 -8.15 -12.57
C LEU A 46 0.21 -8.75 -13.89
N PRO A 47 1.04 -9.49 -14.65
CA PRO A 47 0.61 -10.14 -15.89
C PRO A 47 -0.44 -11.25 -15.66
N ASP A 48 -1.42 -11.38 -16.57
CA ASP A 48 -2.56 -12.34 -16.49
C ASP A 48 -2.17 -13.82 -16.43
N ARG A 49 -1.04 -14.20 -17.02
CA ARG A 49 -0.65 -15.60 -17.12
C ARG A 49 -0.01 -16.02 -15.81
N GLY A 50 -0.82 -16.56 -14.90
CA GLY A 50 -0.45 -17.17 -13.61
C GLY A 50 0.51 -18.37 -13.67
N VAL A 51 1.45 -18.36 -14.60
CA VAL A 51 2.72 -19.08 -14.53
C VAL A 51 3.80 -18.00 -14.66
N PRO A 52 4.79 -17.88 -13.76
CA PRO A 52 5.98 -17.11 -14.09
C PRO A 52 6.68 -17.78 -15.28
N LEU A 53 6.30 -17.43 -16.50
CA LEU A 53 6.97 -17.85 -17.72
C LEU A 53 8.04 -16.82 -18.08
N ARG A 54 9.32 -17.20 -17.96
CA ARG A 54 10.36 -16.69 -18.87
C ARG A 54 9.92 -17.08 -20.29
N VAL A 55 9.83 -16.14 -21.22
CA VAL A 55 9.82 -16.49 -22.65
C VAL A 55 10.74 -15.56 -23.45
N CYS A 56 11.66 -16.22 -24.14
CA CYS A 56 12.67 -15.68 -25.02
C CYS A 56 12.13 -14.75 -26.12
N GLY A 57 12.83 -13.63 -26.29
CA GLY A 57 13.31 -13.13 -27.58
C GLY A 57 14.77 -12.72 -27.38
N ILE A 58 15.71 -13.56 -27.83
CA ILE A 58 17.16 -13.43 -27.59
C ILE A 58 17.77 -12.39 -28.56
N PRO A 59 18.53 -11.38 -28.10
CA PRO A 59 19.77 -10.98 -28.75
C PRO A 59 20.84 -12.01 -28.37
N ARG A 60 21.52 -12.62 -29.35
CA ARG A 60 22.37 -13.83 -29.19
C ARG A 60 23.57 -13.72 -28.23
N PHE A 61 23.69 -12.64 -27.46
CA PHE A 61 24.88 -12.34 -26.63
C PHE A 61 24.54 -11.60 -25.33
N LEU A 62 23.64 -12.14 -24.49
CA LEU A 62 23.52 -11.65 -23.11
C LEU A 62 24.02 -12.71 -22.09
N PRO A 63 24.84 -12.30 -21.11
CA PRO A 63 25.43 -13.20 -20.14
C PRO A 63 24.38 -13.81 -19.18
N PRO A 64 24.69 -14.96 -18.55
CA PRO A 64 23.74 -15.76 -17.75
C PRO A 64 23.05 -15.06 -16.57
N ASN A 65 23.46 -13.84 -16.22
CA ASN A 65 22.96 -13.09 -15.06
C ASN A 65 21.75 -12.18 -15.38
N ALA A 66 21.33 -12.07 -16.65
CA ALA A 66 20.31 -11.10 -17.11
C ALA A 66 18.84 -11.62 -17.05
N VAL A 67 18.51 -12.43 -16.06
CA VAL A 67 17.26 -13.22 -16.03
C VAL A 67 16.11 -12.55 -15.26
N LEU A 68 16.38 -11.50 -14.49
CA LEU A 68 15.49 -11.12 -13.39
C LEU A 68 14.79 -9.76 -13.53
N THR A 69 14.76 -9.10 -14.68
CA THR A 69 14.30 -7.71 -14.77
C THR A 69 12.95 -7.51 -15.48
N PHE A 70 11.85 -8.13 -15.05
CA PHE A 70 10.55 -7.87 -15.71
C PHE A 70 9.33 -7.89 -14.78
N LEU A 71 9.29 -6.97 -13.81
CA LEU A 71 8.03 -6.34 -13.43
C LEU A 71 8.12 -4.89 -13.94
N PRO A 72 7.29 -4.47 -14.92
CA PRO A 72 7.26 -3.07 -15.29
C PRO A 72 6.73 -2.31 -14.08
N LYS A 73 7.63 -1.63 -13.38
CA LYS A 73 7.26 -0.57 -12.46
C LYS A 73 6.54 0.47 -13.31
N LEU A 74 5.27 0.72 -13.02
CA LEU A 74 4.59 1.83 -13.66
C LEU A 74 5.22 3.10 -13.08
N ALA A 75 5.88 3.87 -13.95
CA ALA A 75 6.45 5.17 -13.57
C ALA A 75 5.36 6.17 -13.19
N GLU A 76 4.12 5.90 -13.61
CA GLU A 76 2.97 6.77 -13.47
C GLU A 76 1.79 6.03 -12.85
N ILE A 77 0.88 6.79 -12.22
CA ILE A 77 -0.39 6.27 -11.72
C ILE A 77 -1.23 5.83 -12.93
N PRO A 78 -1.75 4.59 -12.98
CA PRO A 78 -2.70 4.16 -14.00
C PRO A 78 -3.84 5.17 -14.17
N SER A 79 -4.17 5.54 -15.40
CA SER A 79 -5.16 6.59 -15.68
C SER A 79 -6.53 6.31 -15.04
N SER A 80 -6.95 5.05 -15.02
CA SER A 80 -8.19 4.61 -14.37
C SER A 80 -8.22 4.87 -12.85
N ILE A 81 -7.07 4.72 -12.18
CA ILE A 81 -6.94 5.04 -10.76
C ILE A 81 -6.89 6.56 -10.57
N TYR A 82 -6.15 7.25 -11.43
CA TYR A 82 -6.01 8.71 -11.38
C TYR A 82 -7.37 9.41 -11.41
N GLU A 83 -8.28 8.97 -12.29
CA GLU A 83 -9.66 9.48 -12.35
C GLU A 83 -10.41 9.33 -11.02
N VAL A 84 -10.31 8.16 -10.37
CA VAL A 84 -10.93 7.93 -9.06
C VAL A 84 -10.31 8.80 -7.98
N LEU A 85 -8.98 8.95 -7.97
CA LEU A 85 -8.28 9.83 -7.04
C LEU A 85 -8.70 11.31 -7.22
N GLN A 86 -8.94 11.76 -8.45
CA GLN A 86 -9.47 13.10 -8.71
C GLN A 86 -10.90 13.28 -8.19
N ILE A 87 -11.77 12.27 -8.36
CA ILE A 87 -13.12 12.28 -7.78
C ILE A 87 -13.03 12.39 -6.25
N MET A 88 -12.21 11.54 -5.63
CA MET A 88 -11.99 11.59 -4.18
C MET A 88 -11.44 12.93 -3.71
N GLY A 89 -10.46 13.49 -4.42
CA GLY A 89 -9.87 14.79 -4.10
C GLY A 89 -10.92 15.90 -4.08
N ARG A 90 -11.82 15.93 -5.07
CA ARG A 90 -12.94 16.88 -5.12
C ARG A 90 -13.94 16.67 -3.98
N LEU A 91 -14.21 15.42 -3.62
CA LEU A 91 -15.14 15.09 -2.53
C LEU A 91 -14.57 15.38 -1.14
N THR A 92 -13.24 15.34 -0.98
CA THR A 92 -12.57 15.62 0.30
C THR A 92 -12.31 17.10 0.55
N GLN A 93 -12.28 17.92 -0.50
CA GLN A 93 -12.04 19.36 -0.38
C GLN A 93 -13.17 20.07 0.40
N PRO A 94 -12.84 21.08 1.22
CA PRO A 94 -13.85 21.93 1.85
C PRO A 94 -14.68 22.63 0.76
N LYS A 95 -16.01 22.52 0.80
CA LYS A 95 -16.87 23.32 -0.05
C LYS A 95 -16.94 24.74 0.52
N GLU A 96 -16.48 25.73 -0.24
CA GLU A 96 -16.52 27.15 0.17
C GLU A 96 -17.95 27.68 0.40
N SER A 97 -18.96 27.01 -0.17
CA SER A 97 -20.37 27.43 -0.14
C SER A 97 -21.26 26.64 0.82
N SER A 98 -20.75 25.62 1.51
CA SER A 98 -21.54 24.90 2.53
C SER A 98 -21.48 25.63 3.87
N SER A 99 -22.63 25.71 4.55
CA SER A 99 -22.72 26.22 5.91
C SER A 99 -21.62 25.64 6.81
N PRO A 100 -20.98 26.45 7.66
CA PRO A 100 -19.88 26.03 8.51
C PRO A 100 -20.34 24.90 9.45
N GLY A 101 -20.06 23.64 9.08
CA GLY A 101 -20.36 22.49 9.93
C GLY A 101 -20.54 21.14 9.22
N GLU A 102 -20.94 21.11 7.94
CA GLU A 102 -21.38 19.85 7.32
C GLU A 102 -20.39 19.32 6.27
N SER A 103 -19.23 18.86 6.75
CA SER A 103 -18.33 18.04 5.92
C SER A 103 -18.91 16.62 5.78
N PRO A 104 -18.85 16.00 4.58
CA PRO A 104 -19.29 14.63 4.43
C PRO A 104 -18.45 13.70 5.31
N THR A 105 -19.11 12.91 6.15
CA THR A 105 -18.50 11.85 6.97
C THR A 105 -18.42 10.52 6.24
N SER A 106 -19.11 10.40 5.10
CA SER A 106 -19.12 9.21 4.25
C SER A 106 -19.11 9.59 2.77
N ILE A 107 -18.27 8.92 1.99
CA ILE A 107 -18.27 8.98 0.53
C ILE A 107 -18.51 7.60 -0.06
N LYS A 108 -19.32 7.55 -1.12
CA LYS A 108 -19.57 6.33 -1.89
C LYS A 108 -18.77 6.40 -3.18
N LEU A 109 -17.99 5.35 -3.46
CA LEU A 109 -17.27 5.22 -4.72
C LEU A 109 -18.24 4.89 -5.87
N PRO A 110 -17.85 5.16 -7.13
CA PRO A 110 -18.60 4.69 -8.29
C PRO A 110 -18.91 3.20 -8.19
N ARG A 111 -20.07 2.78 -8.72
CA ARG A 111 -20.42 1.36 -8.79
C ARG A 111 -19.62 0.69 -9.90
N ASN A 112 -19.40 -0.61 -9.73
CA ASN A 112 -18.76 -1.51 -10.71
C ASN A 112 -17.35 -1.05 -11.08
N LEU A 113 -16.57 -0.61 -10.08
CA LEU A 113 -15.15 -0.37 -10.27
C LEU A 113 -14.46 -1.72 -10.55
N PRO A 114 -13.62 -1.80 -11.59
CA PRO A 114 -12.91 -3.03 -11.93
C PRO A 114 -11.83 -3.35 -10.88
N SER A 115 -11.44 -4.62 -10.74
CA SER A 115 -10.39 -5.02 -9.79
C SER A 115 -9.04 -4.36 -10.08
N THR A 116 -8.79 -4.01 -11.35
CA THR A 116 -7.64 -3.22 -11.82
C THR A 116 -7.57 -1.81 -11.20
N VAL A 117 -8.68 -1.31 -10.66
CA VAL A 117 -8.78 -0.05 -9.92
C VAL A 117 -8.95 -0.30 -8.42
N CYS A 118 -9.82 -1.24 -8.02
CA CYS A 118 -10.13 -1.48 -6.60
C CYS A 118 -8.92 -1.95 -5.79
N ILE A 119 -8.12 -2.89 -6.30
CA ILE A 119 -6.94 -3.42 -5.60
C ILE A 119 -5.92 -2.31 -5.32
N PRO A 120 -5.44 -1.56 -6.32
CA PRO A 120 -4.47 -0.51 -6.05
C PRO A 120 -5.08 0.68 -5.29
N LEU A 121 -6.38 0.95 -5.43
CA LEU A 121 -7.07 1.94 -4.60
C LEU A 121 -7.07 1.54 -3.12
N ALA A 122 -7.35 0.27 -2.81
CA ALA A 122 -7.27 -0.25 -1.44
C ALA A 122 -5.86 -0.08 -0.86
N ALA A 123 -4.82 -0.38 -1.63
CA ALA A 123 -3.43 -0.15 -1.23
C ALA A 123 -3.15 1.33 -0.90
N ILE A 124 -3.68 2.26 -1.71
CA ILE A 124 -3.60 3.70 -1.43
C ILE A 124 -4.34 4.05 -0.12
N LEU A 125 -5.54 3.53 0.10
CA LEU A 125 -6.34 3.84 1.29
C LEU A 125 -5.75 3.24 2.57
N LEU A 126 -5.03 2.12 2.46
CA LEU A 126 -4.40 1.42 3.58
C LEU A 126 -2.95 1.86 3.85
N ASP A 127 -2.47 2.90 3.16
CA ASP A 127 -1.07 3.36 3.23
C ASP A 127 -0.04 2.25 2.94
N TYR A 128 -0.37 1.31 2.04
CA TYR A 128 0.59 0.31 1.59
C TYR A 128 1.65 0.96 0.70
N PRO A 129 2.92 0.54 0.80
CA PRO A 129 3.98 1.06 -0.07
C PRO A 129 3.95 0.47 -1.47
N VAL A 130 3.23 -0.63 -1.69
CA VAL A 130 3.06 -1.29 -2.99
C VAL A 130 1.58 -1.36 -3.33
N ALA A 131 1.26 -1.01 -4.58
CA ALA A 131 -0.06 -1.18 -5.16
C ALA A 131 0.06 -2.10 -6.38
N TYR A 132 -0.44 -3.32 -6.25
CA TYR A 132 -0.47 -4.25 -7.38
C TYR A 132 -1.62 -3.91 -8.32
N VAL A 133 -1.33 -3.91 -9.62
CA VAL A 133 -2.29 -3.60 -10.68
C VAL A 133 -2.50 -4.86 -11.53
N PRO A 134 -3.61 -5.58 -11.36
CA PRO A 134 -3.96 -6.72 -12.22
C PRO A 134 -3.99 -6.33 -13.71
N SER A 135 -3.67 -7.27 -14.59
CA SER A 135 -3.80 -7.09 -16.04
C SER A 135 -5.25 -7.14 -16.51
N SER A 136 -6.10 -7.88 -15.80
CA SER A 136 -7.50 -8.04 -16.14
C SER A 136 -8.38 -8.22 -14.90
N GLU A 137 -9.68 -8.01 -15.08
CA GLU A 137 -10.67 -8.21 -14.03
C GLU A 137 -10.80 -9.67 -13.58
N ASN A 138 -10.53 -10.60 -14.50
CA ASN A 138 -10.67 -12.03 -14.29
C ASN A 138 -9.39 -12.66 -13.71
N GLN A 139 -8.37 -11.87 -13.42
CA GLN A 139 -7.14 -12.38 -12.83
C GLN A 139 -7.40 -12.79 -11.37
N THR A 140 -7.33 -14.09 -11.09
CA THR A 140 -7.54 -14.64 -9.73
C THR A 140 -6.26 -15.15 -9.08
N THR A 141 -5.19 -15.32 -9.86
CA THR A 141 -3.92 -15.85 -9.37
C THR A 141 -2.90 -14.72 -9.32
N PHE A 142 -2.46 -14.40 -8.10
CA PHE A 142 -1.49 -13.36 -7.84
C PHE A 142 -0.26 -13.95 -7.16
N LEU A 143 0.92 -13.68 -7.72
CA LEU A 143 2.23 -13.95 -7.11
C LEU A 143 2.43 -15.40 -6.59
N SER A 144 1.71 -16.37 -7.14
CA SER A 144 1.80 -17.79 -6.74
C SER A 144 3.21 -18.33 -7.00
N GLY A 145 3.86 -18.87 -5.97
CA GLY A 145 5.23 -19.39 -6.05
C GLY A 145 6.31 -18.33 -6.26
N VAL A 146 5.97 -17.04 -6.21
CA VAL A 146 6.93 -15.95 -6.28
C VAL A 146 7.54 -15.74 -4.90
N PRO A 147 8.88 -15.72 -4.75
CA PRO A 147 9.52 -15.33 -3.49
C PRO A 147 9.15 -13.89 -3.13
N LEU A 148 8.73 -13.68 -1.90
CA LEU A 148 8.28 -12.40 -1.35
C LEU A 148 9.14 -12.02 -0.14
N VAL A 149 9.25 -10.72 0.09
CA VAL A 149 9.58 -10.16 1.41
C VAL A 149 8.26 -9.72 2.05
N LEU A 150 7.88 -10.39 3.13
CA LEU A 150 6.74 -10.02 3.96
C LEU A 150 7.21 -9.00 4.99
N TYR A 151 6.52 -7.87 5.10
CA TYR A 151 6.76 -6.84 6.10
C TYR A 151 5.64 -6.89 7.15
N ARG A 152 6.03 -6.83 8.42
CA ARG A 152 5.11 -6.80 9.57
C ARG A 152 5.34 -5.51 10.34
N CYS A 153 4.36 -4.62 10.30
CA CYS A 153 4.40 -3.37 11.03
C CYS A 153 3.77 -3.60 12.41
N CYS A 154 4.57 -3.51 13.47
CA CYS A 154 4.19 -3.85 14.83
C CYS A 154 4.27 -2.64 15.78
N ILE A 155 3.34 -2.58 16.72
CA ILE A 155 3.35 -1.69 17.88
C ILE A 155 3.74 -2.52 19.10
N ILE A 156 4.75 -2.08 19.85
CA ILE A 156 5.20 -2.75 21.06
C ILE A 156 4.84 -1.85 22.24
N PHE A 157 4.02 -2.36 23.15
CA PHE A 157 3.64 -1.65 24.36
C PHE A 157 4.56 -2.01 25.52
N PRO A 158 4.93 -1.04 26.38
CA PRO A 158 5.78 -1.30 27.53
C PRO A 158 5.08 -2.28 28.49
N ALA A 159 5.88 -3.15 29.12
CA ALA A 159 5.33 -4.12 30.04
C ALA A 159 4.74 -3.44 31.29
N GLN A 160 3.53 -3.82 31.68
CA GLN A 160 2.89 -3.31 32.89
C GLN A 160 3.47 -4.08 34.10
N ARG A 161 4.35 -3.42 34.85
CA ARG A 161 5.02 -3.83 36.12
C ARG A 161 5.60 -5.27 36.19
N PRO A 162 6.89 -5.42 36.59
CA PRO A 162 7.51 -6.72 36.73
C PRO A 162 7.20 -7.33 38.10
N GLU A 163 6.05 -7.98 38.26
CA GLU A 163 5.89 -8.95 39.35
C GLU A 163 6.45 -10.30 38.89
N GLY A 164 7.78 -10.43 38.98
CA GLY A 164 8.48 -11.72 39.00
C GLY A 164 8.64 -12.48 37.67
N GLY A 165 8.17 -11.97 36.53
CA GLY A 165 8.26 -12.64 35.22
C GLY A 165 9.16 -11.92 34.20
N VAL A 166 9.64 -12.66 33.19
CA VAL A 166 10.29 -12.08 31.99
C VAL A 166 9.24 -11.26 31.23
N ASN A 167 9.16 -9.98 31.56
CA ASN A 167 8.20 -9.05 31.00
C ASN A 167 8.57 -8.67 29.55
N ARG A 168 8.16 -9.50 28.59
CA ARG A 168 8.17 -9.09 27.17
C ARG A 168 7.01 -8.12 26.95
N GLY A 169 7.30 -6.96 26.40
CA GLY A 169 6.27 -5.99 25.99
C GLY A 169 5.21 -6.65 25.12
N LYS A 170 3.96 -6.17 25.19
CA LYS A 170 2.88 -6.73 24.38
C LYS A 170 3.02 -6.23 22.96
N GLU A 171 3.20 -7.16 22.03
CA GLU A 171 3.32 -6.85 20.60
C GLU A 171 1.96 -6.97 19.91
N HIS A 172 1.64 -5.97 19.08
CA HIS A 172 0.45 -5.93 18.26
C HIS A 172 0.83 -5.63 16.80
N THR A 173 0.50 -6.54 15.89
CA THR A 173 0.65 -6.28 14.45
C THR A 173 -0.43 -5.31 13.97
N LEU A 174 -0.02 -4.16 13.45
CA LEU A 174 -0.90 -3.12 12.91
C LEU A 174 -1.36 -3.48 11.49
N PHE A 175 -0.41 -3.83 10.61
CA PHE A 175 -0.69 -4.33 9.27
C PHE A 175 0.48 -5.15 8.73
N GLN A 176 0.19 -5.93 7.69
CA GLN A 176 1.18 -6.73 6.96
C GLN A 176 0.98 -6.50 5.47
N PHE A 177 2.07 -6.51 4.72
CA PHE A 177 2.05 -6.50 3.27
C PHE A 177 3.28 -7.23 2.73
N SER A 178 3.24 -7.65 1.48
CA SER A 178 4.35 -8.33 0.82
C SER A 178 4.83 -7.56 -0.41
N ASN A 179 6.11 -7.70 -0.72
CA ASN A 179 6.76 -7.19 -1.93
C ASN A 179 7.48 -8.37 -2.60
N PRO A 180 7.51 -8.51 -3.94
CA PRO A 180 8.33 -9.54 -4.57
C PRO A 180 9.79 -9.34 -4.17
N ALA A 181 10.45 -10.42 -3.77
CA ALA A 181 11.82 -10.36 -3.23
C ALA A 181 12.79 -9.71 -4.22
N LEU A 182 12.56 -9.94 -5.52
CA LEU A 182 13.28 -9.30 -6.60
C LEU A 182 13.25 -7.75 -6.54
N LEU A 183 12.09 -7.16 -6.20
CA LEU A 183 11.97 -5.70 -6.05
C LEU A 183 12.62 -5.20 -4.76
N ALA A 184 12.62 -6.05 -3.73
CA ALA A 184 13.27 -5.76 -2.46
C ALA A 184 14.81 -5.84 -2.52
N ASP A 185 15.33 -6.66 -3.44
CA ASP A 185 16.77 -6.89 -3.66
C ASP A 185 17.43 -5.81 -4.54
N ASP A 186 16.64 -5.02 -5.26
CA ASP A 186 17.13 -3.88 -6.02
C ASP A 186 17.47 -2.71 -5.07
N SER A 187 18.72 -2.64 -4.64
CA SER A 187 19.24 -1.63 -3.71
C SER A 187 19.12 -0.19 -4.24
N ALA A 188 19.08 0.00 -5.56
CA ALA A 188 18.85 1.29 -6.18
C ALA A 188 17.35 1.60 -6.39
N GLY A 189 16.52 0.56 -6.34
CA GLY A 189 15.08 0.60 -6.56
C GLY A 189 14.32 1.34 -5.48
N ALA A 190 13.14 1.87 -5.82
CA ALA A 190 12.26 2.52 -4.84
C ALA A 190 11.69 1.53 -3.80
N MET A 191 11.79 0.23 -4.09
CA MET A 191 11.17 -0.84 -3.34
C MET A 191 12.17 -1.71 -2.56
N SER A 192 13.42 -1.26 -2.44
CA SER A 192 14.42 -1.96 -1.62
C SER A 192 13.92 -2.10 -0.17
N VAL A 193 14.44 -3.09 0.55
CA VAL A 193 14.12 -3.27 1.97
C VAL A 193 14.41 -1.98 2.74
N GLU A 194 15.57 -1.38 2.54
CA GLU A 194 16.02 -0.16 3.21
C GLU A 194 15.07 1.00 2.92
N ARG A 195 14.75 1.26 1.64
CA ARG A 195 13.84 2.36 1.27
C ARG A 195 12.42 2.16 1.78
N THR A 196 11.96 0.91 1.83
CA THR A 196 10.65 0.58 2.40
C THR A 196 10.64 0.87 3.91
N LEU A 197 11.69 0.47 4.64
CA LEU A 197 11.82 0.77 6.08
C LEU A 197 11.96 2.28 6.35
N ASP A 198 12.76 2.99 5.53
CA ASP A 198 12.95 4.44 5.59
C ASP A 198 11.67 5.22 5.26
N HIS A 199 10.75 4.62 4.50
CA HIS A 199 9.44 5.20 4.29
C HIS A 199 8.48 4.91 5.46
N LEU A 200 8.41 3.66 5.91
CA LEU A 200 7.44 3.23 6.92
C LEU A 200 7.70 3.88 8.27
N LYS A 201 8.95 3.90 8.76
CA LYS A 201 9.25 4.41 10.10
C LYS A 201 8.85 5.89 10.27
N PRO A 202 9.32 6.84 9.44
CA PRO A 202 8.92 8.24 9.58
C PRO A 202 7.43 8.49 9.34
N THR A 203 6.77 7.61 8.56
CA THR A 203 5.34 7.73 8.27
C THR A 203 4.49 7.34 9.48
N PHE A 204 4.78 6.20 10.11
CA PHE A 204 3.91 5.61 11.13
C PHE A 204 4.35 5.87 12.56
N GLU A 205 5.66 5.94 12.84
CA GLU A 205 6.17 6.09 14.20
C GLU A 205 5.65 7.35 14.90
N PRO A 206 5.65 8.55 14.28
CA PRO A 206 5.11 9.76 14.94
C PRO A 206 3.62 9.63 15.26
N ARG A 207 2.85 8.95 14.39
CA ARG A 207 1.40 8.74 14.55
C ARG A 207 1.12 7.79 15.72
N ILE A 208 1.92 6.74 15.83
CA ILE A 208 1.83 5.74 16.90
C ILE A 208 2.23 6.35 18.23
N LEU A 209 3.36 7.06 18.30
CA LEU A 209 3.81 7.73 19.52
C LEU A 209 2.81 8.78 20.02
N HIS A 210 2.18 9.51 19.10
CA HIS A 210 1.12 10.45 19.43
C HIS A 210 -0.12 9.76 20.00
N SER A 211 -0.53 8.63 19.42
CA SER A 211 -1.76 7.91 19.82
C SER A 211 -1.58 7.01 21.04
N PHE A 212 -0.37 6.46 21.20
CA PHE A 212 0.00 5.49 22.23
C PHE A 212 1.34 5.88 22.87
N PRO A 213 1.36 6.88 23.76
CA PRO A 213 2.59 7.34 24.39
C PRO A 213 3.36 6.20 25.10
N GLY A 214 4.67 6.14 24.89
CA GLY A 214 5.55 5.12 25.46
C GLY A 214 5.56 3.78 24.71
N SER A 215 4.74 3.61 23.67
CA SER A 215 4.88 2.48 22.74
C SER A 215 6.05 2.69 21.77
N THR A 216 6.47 1.63 21.09
CA THR A 216 7.46 1.73 19.99
C THR A 216 6.90 1.14 18.71
N PHE A 217 7.34 1.68 17.57
CA PHE A 217 7.03 1.14 16.25
C PHE A 217 8.19 0.31 15.75
N ARG A 218 7.90 -0.93 15.31
CA ARG A 218 8.89 -1.84 14.74
C ARG A 218 8.37 -2.35 13.40
N VAL A 219 9.27 -2.50 12.44
CA VAL A 219 8.96 -3.17 11.17
C VAL A 219 9.88 -4.37 11.06
N ASP A 220 9.30 -5.56 11.12
CA ASP A 220 10.00 -6.81 10.86
C ASP A 220 9.81 -7.19 9.39
N HIS A 221 10.76 -7.92 8.82
CA HIS A 221 10.62 -8.47 7.49
C HIS A 221 11.22 -9.86 7.38
N GLU A 222 10.60 -10.72 6.58
CA GLU A 222 11.05 -12.09 6.35
C GLU A 222 10.82 -12.49 4.89
N ARG A 223 11.64 -13.43 4.40
CA ARG A 223 11.46 -13.99 3.06
C ARG A 223 10.56 -15.21 3.13
N ILE A 224 9.53 -15.22 2.31
CA ILE A 224 8.57 -16.33 2.22
C ILE A 224 8.26 -16.63 0.76
N ALA A 225 7.82 -17.85 0.48
CA ALA A 225 7.17 -18.20 -0.77
C ALA A 225 5.83 -18.86 -0.40
N LEU A 226 4.74 -18.36 -0.98
CA LEU A 226 3.39 -18.84 -0.70
C LEU A 226 2.79 -19.42 -1.98
N ASP A 227 2.05 -20.51 -1.84
CA ASP A 227 1.30 -21.11 -2.94
C ASP A 227 0.22 -20.16 -3.45
N ARG A 228 -0.34 -19.33 -2.57
CA ARG A 228 -1.34 -18.31 -2.90
C ARG A 228 -1.11 -17.06 -2.07
N VAL A 229 -1.24 -15.90 -2.72
CA VAL A 229 -1.24 -14.59 -2.08
C VAL A 229 -2.62 -13.97 -2.32
N ALA A 230 -3.29 -13.57 -1.25
CA ALA A 230 -4.49 -12.75 -1.35
C ALA A 230 -4.06 -11.28 -1.49
N LEU A 231 -4.67 -10.58 -2.44
CA LEU A 231 -4.52 -9.14 -2.65
C LEU A 231 -5.83 -8.42 -2.32
#